data_AF-A0A1H3T1U9-F1
#
_entry.id   AF-A0A1H3T1U9-F1
#
_cell.length_a   1.000
_cell.length_b   1.000
_cell.length_c   1.000
_cell.angle_alpha   90.00
_cell.angle_beta   90.00
_cell.angle_gamma   90.00
#
_symmetry.space_group_name_H-M   'P 1'
#
loop_
_entity.id
_entity.type
_entity.pdbx_description
1 polymer ?
#
loop_
_entity_poly.entity_id
_entity_poly.type
_entity_poly.pdbx_seq_one_letter_code
_entity_poly.pdbx_strand_id
1 'polypeptide(L)'
;MWEGPLPIYGTDIVFRLRGKGEVRHFNANGTVWDDLREGRVLVGKNGGRTYEFTLRGRSTWNYRANDGRAFFRNNKTSGRDVLRINGAVEVDRKLLVTNSPEEYFCTDAVLTVQDGDISREYQRISRTPAPTPKL
;
A
#
# COMPACT_ATOMS: atom_id res chain seq x y z
N MET A 1 -8.66 6.01 5.38
CA MET A 1 -9.45 5.20 4.43
C MET A 1 -8.80 5.37 3.06
N TRP A 2 -8.62 4.32 2.25
CA TRP A 2 -8.04 4.47 0.90
C TRP A 2 -9.13 4.32 -0.16
N GLU A 3 -9.17 5.27 -1.09
CA GLU A 3 -9.99 5.30 -2.29
C GLU A 3 -9.16 5.85 -3.44
N GLY A 4 -9.19 5.21 -4.61
CA GLY A 4 -8.44 5.68 -5.76
C GLY A 4 -8.65 4.83 -7.02
N PRO A 5 -8.45 5.40 -8.22
CA PRO A 5 -8.50 4.67 -9.47
C PRO A 5 -7.29 3.74 -9.61
N LEU A 6 -7.53 2.52 -10.04
CA LEU A 6 -6.48 1.60 -10.49
C LEU A 6 -6.85 1.10 -11.90
N PRO A 7 -6.01 1.36 -12.92
CA PRO A 7 -6.26 0.85 -14.26
C PRO A 7 -6.04 -0.67 -14.29
N ILE A 8 -7.10 -1.42 -14.59
CA ILE A 8 -7.06 -2.87 -14.80
C ILE A 8 -7.53 -3.15 -16.22
N TYR A 9 -6.65 -3.71 -17.05
CA TYR A 9 -6.92 -4.00 -18.47
C TYR A 9 -7.52 -2.81 -19.24
N GLY A 10 -6.98 -1.60 -19.01
CA GLY A 10 -7.45 -0.36 -19.64
C GLY A 10 -8.76 0.20 -19.08
N THR A 11 -9.24 -0.31 -17.95
CA THR A 11 -10.45 0.18 -17.27
C THR A 11 -10.07 0.80 -15.92
N ASP A 12 -10.48 2.04 -15.69
CA ASP A 12 -10.30 2.69 -14.38
C ASP A 12 -11.30 2.14 -13.37
N ILE A 13 -10.79 1.51 -12.32
CA ILE A 13 -11.60 0.97 -11.23
C ILE A 13 -11.35 1.81 -9.98
N VAL A 14 -12.40 2.44 -9.45
CA VAL A 14 -12.34 3.04 -8.12
C VAL A 14 -12.44 1.92 -7.10
N PHE A 15 -11.33 1.63 -6.43
CA PHE A 15 -11.32 0.69 -5.34
C PHE A 15 -11.51 1.40 -4.00
N ARG A 16 -12.16 0.70 -3.07
CA ARG A 16 -12.26 1.07 -1.66
C ARG A 16 -11.62 -0.01 -0.81
N LEU A 17 -10.85 0.40 0.19
CA LEU A 17 -10.32 -0.53 1.18
C LEU A 17 -11.49 -1.11 2.02
N ARG A 18 -11.58 -2.45 2.08
CA ARG A 18 -12.49 -3.14 3.00
C ARG A 18 -11.66 -3.82 4.08
N GLY A 19 -11.52 -3.18 5.24
CA GLY A 19 -10.87 -3.76 6.43
C GLY A 19 -9.66 -2.97 6.95
N LYS A 20 -8.95 -3.59 7.90
CA LYS A 20 -7.61 -3.22 8.38
C LYS A 20 -6.62 -4.20 7.72
N GLY A 21 -5.40 -3.78 7.41
CA GLY A 21 -4.47 -4.75 6.82
C GLY A 21 -3.15 -4.23 6.26
N GLU A 22 -2.86 -2.94 6.39
CA GLU A 22 -1.52 -2.41 6.15
C GLU A 22 -1.05 -1.69 7.40
N VAL A 23 0.07 -2.14 7.95
CA VAL A 23 0.81 -1.40 8.95
C VAL A 23 2.12 -0.98 8.33
N ARG A 24 2.32 0.33 8.15
CA ARG A 24 3.57 0.91 7.67
C ARG A 24 4.43 1.33 8.85
N HIS A 25 5.69 0.90 8.83
CA HIS A 25 6.68 1.21 9.84
C HIS A 25 7.78 2.09 9.26
N PHE A 26 8.03 3.24 9.89
CA PHE A 26 9.12 4.15 9.53
C PHE A 26 10.20 4.10 10.60
N ASN A 27 11.44 3.91 10.18
CA ASN A 27 12.60 3.90 11.05
C ASN A 27 13.51 5.10 10.77
N ALA A 28 14.12 5.64 11.83
CA ALA A 28 15.03 6.79 11.75
C ALA A 28 16.28 6.52 10.89
N ASN A 29 16.65 5.25 10.67
CA ASN A 29 17.75 4.87 9.79
C ASN A 29 17.40 4.93 8.28
N GLY A 30 16.25 5.50 7.91
CA GLY A 30 15.82 5.61 6.51
C GLY A 30 15.32 4.28 5.94
N THR A 31 14.81 3.38 6.78
CA THR A 31 14.11 2.17 6.33
C THR A 31 12.62 2.31 6.58
N VAL A 32 11.83 1.83 5.63
CA VAL A 32 10.37 1.73 5.74
C VAL A 32 9.95 0.33 5.35
N TRP A 33 8.91 -0.20 5.97
CA TRP A 33 8.37 -1.50 5.61
C TRP A 33 6.88 -1.60 5.90
N ASP A 34 6.18 -2.39 5.08
CA ASP A 34 4.76 -2.65 5.25
C ASP A 34 4.54 -4.09 5.70
N ASP A 35 3.74 -4.25 6.76
CA ASP A 35 3.16 -5.53 7.17
C ASP A 35 1.79 -5.69 6.52
N LEU A 36 1.69 -6.66 5.62
CA LEU A 36 0.47 -7.04 4.93
C LEU A 36 0.05 -8.47 5.30
N ARG A 37 0.57 -9.05 6.40
CA ARG A 37 0.29 -10.45 6.75
C ARG A 37 -1.17 -10.72 7.11
N GLU A 38 -1.84 -9.73 7.71
CA GLU A 38 -3.29 -9.80 7.96
C GLU A 38 -4.11 -9.73 6.67
N GLY A 39 -3.47 -9.31 5.57
CA GLY A 39 -4.08 -9.18 4.25
C GLY A 39 -4.79 -7.86 4.07
N ARG A 40 -4.37 -7.08 3.09
CA ARG A 40 -5.08 -5.88 2.63
C ARG A 40 -6.00 -6.26 1.48
N VAL A 41 -7.30 -6.03 1.63
CA VAL A 41 -8.30 -6.33 0.60
C VAL A 41 -8.93 -5.04 0.09
N LEU A 42 -8.76 -4.80 -1.21
CA LEU A 42 -9.34 -3.68 -1.94
C LEU A 42 -10.51 -4.20 -2.78
N VAL A 43 -11.66 -3.54 -2.70
CA VAL A 43 -12.85 -3.91 -3.49
C VAL A 43 -13.29 -2.78 -4.39
N GLY A 44 -13.60 -3.08 -5.65
CA GLY A 44 -14.01 -2.12 -6.66
C GLY A 44 -15.18 -2.65 -7.49
N LYS A 45 -15.89 -1.74 -8.16
CA LYS A 45 -16.95 -2.08 -9.11
C LYS A 45 -16.85 -1.18 -10.35
N ASN A 46 -16.98 -1.77 -11.53
CA ASN A 46 -17.14 -1.02 -12.79
C ASN A 46 -17.87 -1.90 -13.82
N GLY A 47 -18.82 -1.34 -14.56
CA GLY A 47 -19.49 -2.01 -15.68
C GLY A 47 -20.17 -3.33 -15.29
N GLY A 48 -20.79 -3.39 -14.10
CA GLY A 48 -21.43 -4.60 -13.57
C GLY A 48 -20.46 -5.68 -13.06
N ARG A 49 -19.15 -5.49 -13.21
CA ARG A 49 -18.12 -6.39 -12.67
C ARG A 49 -17.71 -5.99 -11.26
N THR A 50 -17.41 -6.98 -10.43
CA THR A 50 -16.77 -6.80 -9.13
C THR A 50 -15.29 -7.11 -9.22
N TYR A 51 -14.47 -6.31 -8.56
CA TYR A 51 -13.03 -6.48 -8.50
C TYR A 51 -12.63 -6.63 -7.03
N GLU A 52 -11.81 -7.62 -6.73
CA GLU A 52 -11.21 -7.80 -5.42
C GLU A 52 -9.70 -7.97 -5.59
N PHE A 53 -8.93 -7.06 -5.01
CA PHE A 53 -7.48 -7.11 -5.02
C PHE A 53 -6.95 -7.36 -3.61
N THR A 54 -6.37 -8.54 -3.39
CA THR A 54 -5.84 -8.99 -2.12
C THR A 54 -4.32 -8.93 -2.13
N LEU A 55 -3.73 -8.20 -1.20
CA LEU A 55 -2.29 -8.08 -0.99
C LEU A 55 -1.93 -8.79 0.31
N ARG A 56 -1.01 -9.76 0.26
CA ARG A 56 -0.53 -10.49 1.45
C ARG A 56 0.98 -10.63 1.44
N GLY A 57 1.62 -10.31 2.56
CA GLY A 57 3.05 -10.50 2.73
C GLY A 57 3.73 -9.35 3.43
N ARG A 58 4.92 -8.97 2.95
CA ARG A 58 5.71 -7.87 3.46
C ARG A 58 6.48 -7.19 2.35
N SER A 59 6.82 -5.93 2.58
CA SER A 59 7.69 -5.17 1.71
C SER A 59 8.60 -4.26 2.52
N THR A 60 9.83 -4.08 2.07
CA THR A 60 10.82 -3.20 2.71
C THR A 60 11.46 -2.31 1.66
N TRP A 61 11.75 -1.07 2.03
CA TRP A 61 12.43 -0.09 1.19
C TRP A 61 13.37 0.77 2.01
N ASN A 62 14.29 1.44 1.32
CA ASN A 62 14.93 2.63 1.85
C ASN A 62 14.09 3.86 1.47
N TYR A 63 13.98 4.82 2.38
CA TYR A 63 13.35 6.11 2.10
C TYR A 63 14.27 7.28 2.49
N ARG A 64 14.13 8.38 1.76
CA ARG A 64 14.66 9.69 2.15
C ARG A 64 13.54 10.71 2.06
N ALA A 65 13.33 11.47 3.13
CA ALA A 65 12.40 12.58 3.14
C ALA A 65 13.13 13.90 2.86
N ASN A 66 12.58 14.73 1.96
CA ASN A 66 13.07 16.07 1.67
C ASN A 66 11.89 16.96 1.22
N ASP A 67 11.78 18.17 1.78
CA ASP A 67 10.77 19.18 1.39
C ASP A 67 9.33 18.63 1.28
N GLY A 68 8.89 17.85 2.28
CA GLY A 68 7.54 17.27 2.29
C GLY A 68 7.33 16.12 1.29
N ARG A 69 8.41 15.59 0.70
CA ARG A 69 8.37 14.45 -0.24
C ARG A 69 9.24 13.30 0.25
N ALA A 70 8.72 12.08 0.18
CA ALA A 70 9.42 10.85 0.49
C ALA A 70 9.81 10.12 -0.80
N PHE A 71 11.09 9.83 -0.95
CA PHE A 71 11.66 9.13 -2.10
C PHE A 71 12.05 7.71 -1.70
N PHE A 72 11.58 6.71 -2.43
CA PHE A 72 11.76 5.29 -2.08
C PHE A 72 12.65 4.56 -3.10
N ARG A 73 13.50 3.65 -2.59
CA ARG A 73 14.38 2.81 -3.42
C ARG A 73 14.62 1.43 -2.79
N ASN A 74 15.25 0.55 -3.57
CA ASN A 74 15.67 -0.79 -3.15
C ASN A 74 14.52 -1.61 -2.56
N ASN A 75 13.39 -1.64 -3.27
CA ASN A 75 12.25 -2.41 -2.83
C ASN A 75 12.59 -3.90 -2.77
N LYS A 76 12.19 -4.54 -1.69
CA LYS A 76 12.17 -6.00 -1.56
C LYS A 76 10.80 -6.40 -1.07
N THR A 77 10.27 -7.49 -1.60
CA THR A 77 8.95 -7.99 -1.24
C THR A 77 9.00 -9.48 -0.97
N SER A 78 8.11 -9.94 -0.10
CA SER A 78 7.75 -11.34 0.04
C SER A 78 6.24 -11.46 0.11
N GLY A 79 5.68 -12.53 -0.45
CA GLY A 79 4.23 -12.76 -0.50
C GLY A 79 3.64 -12.61 -1.90
N ARG A 80 2.32 -12.42 -1.96
CA ARG A 80 1.53 -12.48 -3.20
C ARG A 80 0.47 -11.40 -3.28
N ASP A 81 0.15 -11.00 -4.51
CA ASP A 81 -1.01 -10.21 -4.86
C ASP A 81 -1.97 -11.05 -5.73
N VAL A 82 -3.25 -11.00 -5.38
CA VAL A 82 -4.30 -11.78 -6.06
C VAL A 82 -5.41 -10.84 -6.50
N LEU A 83 -5.70 -10.82 -7.81
CA LEU A 83 -6.85 -10.11 -8.37
C LEU A 83 -7.94 -11.12 -8.70
N ARG A 84 -9.16 -10.87 -8.21
CA ARG A 84 -10.37 -11.56 -8.64
C ARG A 84 -11.31 -10.62 -9.38
N ILE A 85 -11.88 -11.10 -10.48
CA ILE A 85 -12.96 -10.43 -11.20
C ILE A 85 -14.19 -11.33 -11.14
N ASN A 86 -15.31 -10.82 -10.61
CA ASN A 86 -16.53 -11.59 -10.39
C ASN A 86 -16.31 -12.90 -9.58
N GLY A 87 -15.32 -12.89 -8.67
CA GLY A 87 -14.96 -14.03 -7.84
C GLY A 87 -13.97 -15.02 -8.48
N ALA A 88 -13.73 -14.96 -9.79
CA ALA A 88 -12.72 -15.78 -10.46
C ALA A 88 -11.32 -15.16 -10.30
N VAL A 89 -10.29 -15.98 -10.07
CA VAL A 89 -8.90 -15.51 -9.97
C VAL A 89 -8.37 -15.23 -11.38
N GLU A 90 -8.00 -13.98 -11.63
CA GLU A 90 -7.44 -13.52 -12.90
C GLU A 90 -5.92 -13.32 -12.82
N VAL A 91 -5.44 -12.90 -11.65
CA VAL A 91 -4.00 -12.73 -11.37
C VAL A 91 -3.67 -13.36 -10.03
N ASP A 92 -2.61 -14.14 -9.99
CA ASP A 92 -1.98 -14.65 -8.77
C ASP A 92 -0.45 -14.67 -8.96
N ARG A 93 0.25 -13.66 -8.44
CA ARG A 93 1.68 -13.48 -8.68
C ARG A 93 2.42 -13.07 -7.40
N LYS A 94 3.72 -12.87 -7.52
CA LYS A 94 4.53 -12.36 -6.41
C LYS A 94 4.16 -10.90 -6.15
N LEU A 95 4.07 -10.53 -4.87
CA LEU A 95 3.74 -9.17 -4.46
C LEU A 95 4.67 -8.16 -5.15
N LEU A 96 4.08 -7.29 -5.96
CA LEU A 96 4.76 -6.17 -6.59
C LEU A 96 4.37 -4.88 -5.87
N VAL A 97 5.35 -4.00 -5.70
CA VAL A 97 5.18 -2.67 -5.15
C VAL A 97 5.89 -1.68 -6.03
N THR A 98 5.22 -0.59 -6.36
CA THR A 98 5.80 0.53 -7.10
C THR A 98 6.47 1.50 -6.14
N ASN A 99 7.42 2.27 -6.65
CA ASN A 99 8.16 3.28 -5.90
C ASN A 99 8.07 4.64 -6.63
N SER A 100 6.93 5.31 -6.51
CA SER A 100 6.81 6.74 -6.82
C SER A 100 7.24 7.57 -5.60
N PRO A 101 7.77 8.78 -5.81
CA PRO A 101 7.87 9.75 -4.73
C PRO A 101 6.48 10.06 -4.17
N GLU A 102 6.34 10.04 -2.86
CA GLU A 102 5.10 10.36 -2.16
C GLU A 102 5.21 11.77 -1.55
N GLU A 103 4.23 12.63 -1.79
CA GLU A 103 4.05 13.83 -0.97
C GLU A 103 3.47 13.42 0.38
N TYR A 104 3.92 14.04 1.45
CA TYR A 104 3.44 13.70 2.79
C TYR A 104 3.25 14.92 3.68
N PHE A 105 2.23 14.82 4.52
CA PHE A 105 1.98 15.73 5.63
C PHE A 105 1.81 14.90 6.90
N CYS A 106 2.49 15.27 7.97
CA CYS A 106 2.51 14.48 9.20
C CYS A 106 2.18 15.34 10.41
N THR A 107 1.28 14.83 11.24
CA THR A 107 0.98 15.36 12.58
C THR A 107 1.43 14.35 13.64
N ASP A 108 1.19 14.66 14.91
CA ASP A 108 1.47 13.72 16.01
C ASP A 108 0.68 12.41 15.91
N ALA A 109 -0.47 12.41 15.23
CA ALA A 109 -1.38 11.25 15.20
C ALA A 109 -1.61 10.68 13.79
N VAL A 110 -1.48 11.50 12.75
CA VAL A 110 -1.86 11.14 11.38
C VAL A 110 -0.72 11.44 10.42
N LEU A 111 -0.42 10.48 9.56
CA LEU A 111 0.38 10.67 8.36
C LEU A 111 -0.56 10.64 7.15
N THR A 112 -0.63 11.75 6.43
CA THR A 112 -1.30 11.84 5.13
C THR A 112 -0.26 11.71 4.03
N VAL A 113 -0.53 10.87 3.05
CA VAL A 113 0.33 10.55 1.91
C VAL A 113 -0.45 10.80 0.64
N GLN A 114 0.16 11.53 -0.30
CA GLN A 114 -0.37 11.81 -1.62
C GLN A 114 0.56 11.25 -2.70
N ASP A 115 -0.02 10.53 -3.65
CA ASP A 115 0.66 9.79 -4.71
C ASP A 115 -0.14 9.97 -6.00
N GLY A 116 0.20 11.01 -6.76
CA GLY A 116 -0.64 11.50 -7.86
C GLY A 116 -2.00 11.97 -7.34
N ASP A 117 -3.08 11.45 -7.94
CA ASP A 117 -4.47 11.78 -7.57
C ASP A 117 -4.99 10.96 -6.39
N ILE A 118 -4.13 10.15 -5.76
CA ILE A 118 -4.50 9.23 -4.69
C ILE A 118 -4.04 9.80 -3.35
N SER A 119 -4.95 9.87 -2.38
CA SER A 119 -4.64 10.22 -0.98
C SER A 119 -4.84 9.04 -0.04
N ARG A 120 -3.94 8.90 0.93
CA ARG A 120 -3.91 7.86 1.96
C ARG A 120 -3.71 8.51 3.32
N GLU A 121 -4.46 8.05 4.32
CA GLU A 121 -4.24 8.44 5.72
C GLU A 121 -3.87 7.22 6.55
N TYR A 122 -2.77 7.34 7.30
CA TYR A 122 -2.28 6.36 8.27
C TYR A 122 -2.43 6.93 9.68
N GLN A 123 -3.09 6.18 10.55
CA GLN A 123 -3.15 6.49 11.98
C GLN A 123 -1.93 5.93 12.69
N ARG A 124 -1.32 6.74 13.57
CA ARG A 124 -0.21 6.28 14.40
C ARG A 124 -0.73 5.29 15.44
N ILE A 125 -0.22 4.06 15.38
CA ILE A 125 -0.54 3.00 16.34
C ILE A 125 0.58 2.74 17.36
N SER A 126 1.79 3.27 17.14
CA SER A 126 2.94 3.13 18.04
C SER A 126 3.93 4.29 17.85
N ARG A 127 4.65 4.66 18.92
CA ARG A 127 5.82 5.55 18.89
C ARG A 127 7.14 4.78 18.98
N THR A 128 7.08 3.50 19.33
CA THR A 128 8.25 2.62 19.44
C THR A 128 8.54 2.03 18.06
N PRO A 129 9.76 2.21 17.52
CA PRO A 129 10.16 1.58 16.27
C PRO A 129 10.01 0.07 16.37
N ALA A 130 9.44 -0.55 15.32
CA ALA A 130 9.38 -1.99 15.22
C ALA A 130 10.63 -2.51 14.50
N PRO A 131 11.17 -3.68 14.88
CA PRO A 131 12.32 -4.25 14.20
C PRO A 131 12.00 -4.51 12.73
N THR A 132 12.93 -4.15 11.83
CA THR A 132 12.77 -4.43 10.40
C THR A 132 12.73 -5.95 10.18
N PRO A 133 11.71 -6.48 9.48
CA PRO A 133 11.63 -7.91 9.21
C PRO A 133 12.75 -8.35 8.26
N LYS A 134 13.24 -9.58 8.44
CA LYS A 134 14.04 -10.26 7.43
C LYS A 134 13.10 -10.76 6.33
N LEU A 135 13.37 -10.34 5.09
CA LEU A 135 12.67 -10.82 3.88
C LEU A 135 13.46 -11.93 3.21
#